data_AF-A0A370E0D8-F1
#
_entry.id   AF-A0A370E0D8-F1
#
_cell.length_a   1.000
_cell.length_b   1.000
_cell.length_c   1.000
_cell.angle_alpha   90.00
_cell.angle_beta   90.00
_cell.angle_gamma   90.00
#
_symmetry.space_group_name_H-M   'P 1'
#
loop_
_entity.id
_entity.type
_entity.pdbx_description
1 polymer ?
#
loop_
_entity_poly.entity_id
_entity_poly.type
_entity_poly.pdbx_seq_one_letter_code
_entity_poly.pdbx_strand_id
1 'polypeptide(L)' 'MSDREPTFVPCPTCGRNVTWGKQSPWRPFCSERCRLIDLGEWFDEKHKIPSEETPLDEDLSEY' A
#
# COMPACT_ATOMS: atom_id res chain seq x y z
N MET A 1 -34.12 5.13 0.59
CA MET A 1 -32.83 4.92 -0.07
C MET A 1 -31.83 4.63 1.02
N SER A 2 -31.13 3.49 0.98
CA SER A 2 -30.19 3.14 2.05
C SER A 2 -28.89 3.91 1.79
N ASP A 3 -28.74 5.06 2.46
CA ASP A 3 -27.46 5.77 2.54
C ASP A 3 -26.49 4.87 3.30
N ARG A 4 -25.65 4.15 2.54
CA ARG A 4 -24.58 3.35 3.14
C ARG A 4 -23.59 4.32 3.78
N GLU A 5 -23.34 4.10 5.06
CA GLU A 5 -22.40 4.89 5.84
C GLU A 5 -21.00 4.85 5.18
N PRO A 6 -20.31 6.00 5.07
CA PRO A 6 -19.06 6.05 4.34
C PRO A 6 -17.97 5.23 5.04
N THR A 7 -17.34 4.32 4.30
CA THR A 7 -16.19 3.56 4.79
C THR A 7 -14.98 4.49 4.92
N PHE A 8 -14.21 4.36 6.01
CA PHE A 8 -12.96 5.09 6.21
C PHE A 8 -11.78 4.12 6.27
N VAL A 9 -10.65 4.53 5.70
CA VAL A 9 -9.39 3.79 5.75
C VAL A 9 -8.25 4.70 6.20
N PRO A 10 -7.27 4.21 6.99
CA PRO A 10 -6.11 5.01 7.35
C PRO A 10 -5.15 5.15 6.15
N CYS A 11 -4.63 6.37 5.94
CA CYS A 11 -3.58 6.63 4.96
C CYS A 11 -2.32 5.85 5.33
N PRO A 12 -1.75 5.00 4.44
CA PRO A 12 -0.56 4.20 4.76
C PRO A 12 0.66 5.04 5.15
N THR A 13 0.83 6.21 4.55
CA THR A 13 2.00 7.08 4.76
C THR A 13 1.96 7.88 6.06
N CYS A 14 0.77 8.27 6.54
CA CYS A 14 0.65 9.23 7.64
C CYS A 14 -0.47 8.95 8.64
N GLY A 15 -1.24 7.87 8.45
CA GLY A 15 -2.30 7.43 9.36
C GLY A 15 -3.61 8.21 9.32
N ARG A 16 -3.70 9.33 8.58
CA ARG A 16 -4.94 10.12 8.50
C ARG A 16 -6.09 9.31 7.87
N ASN A 17 -7.28 9.36 8.48
CA ASN A 17 -8.48 8.72 7.91
C ASN A 17 -8.90 9.35 6.57
N VAL A 18 -9.16 8.49 5.59
CA VAL A 18 -9.59 8.83 4.24
C VAL A 18 -10.95 8.19 3.98
N THR A 19 -11.94 8.99 3.60
CA THR A 19 -13.26 8.47 3.20
C THR A 19 -13.15 7.72 1.88
N TRP A 20 -13.64 6.50 1.80
CA TRP A 20 -13.75 5.67 0.60
C TRP A 20 -14.86 6.17 -0.34
N GLY A 21 -14.61 6.40 -1.63
CA GLY A 21 -15.60 6.99 -2.55
C GLY A 21 -15.01 7.61 -3.83
N LYS A 22 -15.55 8.75 -4.33
CA LYS A 22 -14.97 9.54 -5.46
C LYS A 22 -14.37 10.90 -5.06
N GLN A 23 -14.74 11.43 -3.90
CA GLN A 23 -14.27 12.69 -3.31
C GLN A 23 -12.79 12.76 -2.87
N SER A 24 -12.18 11.64 -2.48
CA SER A 24 -10.75 11.49 -2.14
C SER A 24 -9.95 10.87 -3.31
N PRO A 25 -9.55 11.65 -4.34
CA PRO A 25 -9.00 11.12 -5.60
C PRO A 25 -7.73 10.26 -5.44
N TRP A 26 -7.02 10.42 -4.33
CA TRP A 26 -5.75 9.76 -4.04
C TRP A 26 -5.86 8.52 -3.15
N ARG A 27 -7.07 8.00 -2.91
CA ARG A 27 -7.28 6.79 -2.07
C ARG A 27 -6.32 5.65 -2.44
N PRO A 28 -5.74 4.95 -1.45
CA PRO A 28 -5.98 5.05 0.00
C PRO A 28 -5.26 6.23 0.69
N PHE A 29 -4.52 7.06 -0.04
CA PHE A 29 -3.75 8.17 0.51
C PHE A 29 -4.61 9.43 0.73
N CYS A 30 -4.25 10.22 1.75
CA CYS A 30 -4.96 11.46 2.05
C CYS A 30 -4.62 12.61 1.07
N SER A 31 -3.53 12.49 0.30
CA SER A 31 -3.08 13.49 -0.66
C SER A 31 -2.12 12.88 -1.68
N GLU A 32 -1.91 13.58 -2.80
CA GLU A 32 -0.91 13.23 -3.80
C GLU A 32 0.49 13.11 -3.20
N ARG A 33 0.84 14.02 -2.29
CA ARG A 33 2.12 13.98 -1.56
C ARG A 33 2.34 12.64 -0.85
N CYS A 34 1.34 12.12 -0.15
CA CYS A 34 1.48 10.84 0.54
C CYS A 34 1.65 9.68 -0.45
N ARG A 35 0.91 9.69 -1.57
CA ARG A 35 1.07 8.71 -2.66
C ARG A 35 2.50 8.71 -3.23
N LEU A 36 3.08 9.88 -3.43
CA LEU A 36 4.43 10.02 -3.98
C LEU A 36 5.53 9.62 -2.98
N ILE A 37 5.32 9.89 -1.68
CA ILE A 37 6.25 9.43 -0.63
C ILE A 37 6.29 7.90 -0.60
N ASP A 38 5.11 7.26 -0.53
CA ASP A 38 4.99 5.79 -0.54
C ASP A 38 5.70 5.19 -1.75
N LEU A 39 5.44 5.74 -2.95
CA LEU A 39 6.14 5.34 -4.17
C LEU A 39 7.68 5.52 -4.08
N GLY A 40 8.15 6.61 -3.46
CA GLY A 40 9.57 6.82 -3.21
C GLY A 40 10.16 5.79 -2.26
N GLU A 41 9.43 5.41 -1.21
CA GLU A 41 9.87 4.38 -0.25
C GLU A 41 10.00 3.00 -0.90
N TRP A 42 9.16 2.69 -1.90
CA TRP A 42 9.34 1.50 -2.73
C TRP A 42 10.59 1.56 -3.60
N PHE A 43 10.86 2.69 -4.26
CA PHE A 43 12.09 2.86 -5.04
C PHE A 43 13.36 2.83 -4.19
N ASP A 44 13.27 3.29 -2.95
CA ASP A 44 14.37 3.27 -1.98
C ASP A 44 14.52 1.90 -1.26
N GLU A 45 13.79 0.86 -1.68
CA GLU A 45 13.79 -0.49 -1.08
C GLU A 45 13.47 -0.52 0.44
N LYS A 46 12.74 0.50 0.94
CA LYS A 46 12.31 0.55 2.34
C LYS A 46 11.16 -0.40 2.63
N HIS A 47 10.35 -0.71 1.61
CA HIS A 47 9.35 -1.77 1.66
C HIS A 47 9.94 -3.07 1.16
N LYS A 48 10.13 -4.03 2.07
CA LYS A 48 10.59 -5.38 1.76
C LYS A 48 9.72 -6.41 2.46
N ILE A 49 9.48 -7.52 1.78
CA ILE A 49 8.85 -8.70 2.36
C ILE A 49 9.99 -9.58 2.87
N PRO A 50 10.06 -9.90 4.17
CA PRO A 50 11.06 -10.84 4.68
C PRO A 50 10.93 -12.18 3.96
N SER A 51 12.02 -12.79 3.51
CA SER A 51 11.98 -14.20 3.10
C SER A 51 12.00 -15.07 4.35
N GLU A 52 11.10 -16.04 4.41
CA GLU A 52 11.33 -17.23 5.20
C GLU A 52 12.34 -18.08 4.40
N GLU A 53 13.41 -18.57 5.02
CA GLU A 53 14.36 -19.46 4.35
C GLU A 53 13.62 -20.76 4.00
N THR A 54 13.02 -20.81 2.81
CA THR A 54 12.43 -22.04 2.27
C THR A 54 13.49 -22.73 1.42
N PRO A 55 13.73 -24.04 1.56
CA PRO A 55 14.76 -24.81 0.79
C PRO A 55 14.55 -24.88 -0.73
N LEU A 56 13.75 -24.00 -1.33
CA LEU A 56 13.30 -24.06 -2.72
C LEU A 56 14.30 -23.45 -3.72
N ASP A 57 15.38 -22.83 -3.25
CA ASP A 57 16.39 -22.18 -4.12
C ASP A 57 17.40 -23.18 -4.74
N GLU A 58 17.38 -24.47 -4.37
CA GLU A 58 18.33 -25.49 -4.88
C GLU A 58 17.93 -26.14 -6.21
N ASP A 59 16.70 -25.95 -6.72
CA ASP A 59 16.17 -26.69 -7.90
C ASP A 59 16.03 -25.87 -9.20
N LEU A 60 16.60 -24.65 -9.26
CA LEU A 60 16.57 -23.81 -10.48
C LEU A 60 17.93 -23.70 -11.20
N SER A 61 18.96 -24.42 -10.75
CA SER A 61 20.29 -24.40 -11.36
C SER A 61 20.54 -25.48 -12.41
N GLU A 62 19.53 -26.30 -12.78
CA GLU A 62 19.73 -27.44 -13.68
C GLU A 62 18.80 -27.46 -14.91
N TYR A 63 18.51 -26.29 -15.50
CA TYR A 63 17.96 -26.23 -16.87
C TYR A 63 18.48 -25.05 -17.71
#